data_AF-A0A087TP22-F1
#
_entry.id   AF-A0A087TP22-F1
#
_cell.length_a   1.000
_cell.length_b   1.000
_cell.length_c   1.000
_cell.angle_alpha   90.00
_cell.angle_beta   90.00
_cell.angle_gamma   90.00
#
_symmetry.space_group_name_H-M   'P 1'
#
loop_
_entity.id
_entity.type
_entity.pdbx_description
1 polymer ?
#
loop_
_entity_poly.entity_id
_entity_poly.type
_entity_poly.pdbx_seq_one_letter_code
_entity_poly.pdbx_strand_id
1 'polypeptide(L)'
;MLKQTKHKQTLNVPAFLKHIRQQRNFLVQTEEQYIFIHDTLLEAIESGETETPVSEFSQYVQNLQVIDQENQKVVLSLLEKQFKLVTGFKAKDFGVVSATK
;
A
#
# COMPACT_ATOMS: atom_id res chain seq x y z
N MET A 1 -2.19 -1.04 12.96
CA MET A 1 -1.60 0.05 12.14
C MET A 1 -2.57 0.51 11.05
N LEU A 2 -3.01 -0.35 10.12
CA LEU A 2 -4.01 0.02 9.09
C LEU A 2 -5.28 0.66 9.65
N LYS A 3 -5.86 0.10 10.74
CA LYS A 3 -7.00 0.71 11.44
C LYS A 3 -6.70 2.13 11.93
N GLN A 4 -5.50 2.37 12.44
CA GLN A 4 -5.08 3.70 12.91
C GLN A 4 -4.96 4.68 11.74
N THR A 5 -4.37 4.25 10.63
CA THR A 5 -4.29 5.07 9.42
C THR A 5 -5.68 5.45 8.92
N LYS A 6 -6.62 4.50 8.87
CA LYS A 6 -8.02 4.74 8.46
C LYS A 6 -8.73 5.78 9.33
N HIS A 7 -8.54 5.74 10.64
CA HIS A 7 -9.26 6.62 11.58
C HIS A 7 -8.55 7.96 11.87
N LYS A 8 -7.22 7.97 11.90
CA LYS A 8 -6.43 9.10 12.42
C LYS A 8 -5.46 9.69 11.39
N GLN A 9 -5.35 9.11 10.19
CA GLN A 9 -4.40 9.54 9.15
C GLN A 9 -2.96 9.70 9.67
N THR A 10 -2.59 8.92 10.68
CA THR A 10 -1.28 8.99 11.35
C THR A 10 -0.78 7.58 11.63
N LEU A 11 0.54 7.40 11.51
CA LEU A 11 1.22 6.13 11.71
C LEU A 11 2.50 6.36 12.53
N ASN A 12 2.74 5.52 13.54
CA ASN A 12 4.00 5.50 14.28
C ASN A 12 4.39 4.05 14.59
N VAL A 13 5.12 3.43 13.65
CA VAL A 13 5.59 2.04 13.76
C VAL A 13 6.50 1.82 14.98
N PRO A 14 7.52 2.67 15.26
CA PRO A 14 8.37 2.50 16.44
C PRO A 14 7.61 2.51 17.76
N ALA A 15 6.73 3.50 17.96
CA ALA A 15 5.98 3.64 19.21
C ALA A 15 5.01 2.46 19.42
N PHE A 16 4.37 2.01 18.34
CA PHE A 16 3.48 0.84 18.38
C PHE A 16 4.25 -0.44 18.73
N LEU A 17 5.37 -0.71 18.07
CA LEU A 17 6.19 -1.89 18.35
C LEU A 17 6.77 -1.87 19.77
N LYS A 18 7.21 -0.70 20.24
CA LYS A 18 7.64 -0.50 21.63
C LYS A 18 6.55 -0.87 22.63
N HIS A 19 5.31 -0.44 22.36
CA HIS A 19 4.17 -0.75 23.22
C HIS A 19 3.85 -2.25 23.26
N ILE A 20 3.68 -2.91 22.11
CA ILE A 20 3.28 -4.34 22.10
C ILE A 20 4.38 -5.27 22.61
N ARG A 21 5.66 -4.88 22.50
CA ARG A 21 6.78 -5.65 23.06
C ARG A 21 6.78 -5.69 24.60
N GLN A 22 6.10 -4.76 25.26
CA GLN A 22 5.88 -4.82 26.70
C GLN A 22 4.94 -5.96 27.09
N GLN A 23 4.10 -6.43 26.16
CA GLN A 23 3.12 -7.50 26.38
C GLN A 23 3.66 -8.87 25.93
N ARG A 24 4.46 -8.91 24.86
CA ARG A 24 5.11 -10.13 24.37
C ARG A 24 6.48 -9.80 23.81
N ASN A 25 7.51 -10.41 24.38
CA ASN A 25 8.89 -10.23 23.92
C ASN A 25 9.10 -10.79 22.50
N PHE A 26 10.15 -10.31 21.84
CA PHE A 26 10.59 -10.79 20.53
C PHE A 26 9.54 -10.72 19.40
N LEU A 27 8.61 -9.76 19.47
CA LEU A 27 7.80 -9.39 18.31
C LEU A 27 8.64 -8.58 17.31
N VAL A 28 8.63 -8.98 16.03
CA VAL A 28 9.44 -8.38 14.95
C VAL A 28 10.93 -8.42 15.29
N GLN A 29 11.61 -9.52 14.99
CA GLN A 29 12.96 -9.78 15.51
C GLN A 29 14.07 -9.33 14.57
N THR A 30 13.81 -9.38 13.27
CA THR A 30 14.80 -9.04 12.26
C THR A 30 14.56 -7.65 11.69
N GLU A 31 15.62 -7.03 11.21
CA GLU A 31 15.55 -5.78 10.46
C GLU A 31 14.65 -5.93 9.24
N GLU A 32 14.75 -7.05 8.53
CA GLU A 32 13.95 -7.37 7.35
C GLU A 32 12.45 -7.35 7.66
N GLN A 33 12.02 -7.92 8.80
CA GLN A 33 10.62 -7.87 9.22
C GLN A 33 10.17 -6.44 9.54
N TYR A 34 11.05 -5.63 10.13
CA TYR A 34 10.76 -4.24 10.43
C TYR A 34 10.61 -3.42 9.15
N ILE A 35 11.52 -3.59 8.18
CA ILE A 35 11.45 -2.97 6.84
C ILE A 35 10.17 -3.41 6.13
N PHE A 36 9.87 -4.70 6.13
CA PHE A 36 8.67 -5.25 5.50
C PHE A 36 7.38 -4.63 6.04
N ILE A 37 7.29 -4.34 7.34
CA ILE A 37 6.13 -3.65 7.92
C ILE A 37 5.97 -2.24 7.34
N HIS A 38 7.06 -1.50 7.16
CA HIS A 38 6.98 -0.17 6.54
C HIS A 38 6.57 -0.24 5.07
N ASP A 39 7.21 -1.14 4.31
CA ASP A 39 6.93 -1.31 2.88
C ASP A 39 5.47 -1.70 2.64
N THR A 40 4.95 -2.69 3.40
CA THR A 40 3.55 -3.13 3.27
C THR A 40 2.53 -2.08 3.72
N LEU A 41 2.86 -1.26 4.72
CA LEU A 41 1.98 -0.17 5.14
C LEU A 41 1.95 0.96 4.12
N LEU A 42 3.10 1.28 3.51
CA LEU A 42 3.17 2.24 2.41
C LEU A 42 2.34 1.76 1.22
N GLU A 43 2.53 0.50 0.80
CA GLU A 43 1.79 -0.10 -0.31
C GLU A 43 0.27 -0.07 -0.06
N ALA A 44 -0.17 -0.42 1.14
CA ALA A 44 -1.59 -0.37 1.50
C ALA A 44 -2.15 1.07 1.50
N ILE A 45 -1.35 2.07 1.86
CA ILE A 45 -1.75 3.48 1.82
C ILE A 45 -1.85 3.99 0.38
N GLU A 46 -0.89 3.65 -0.47
CA GLU A 46 -0.85 4.09 -1.86
C GLU A 46 -1.94 3.42 -2.72
N SER A 47 -2.15 2.12 -2.50
CA SER A 47 -3.09 1.28 -3.26
C SER A 47 -4.53 1.44 -2.80
N GLY A 48 -4.76 1.58 -1.49
CA GLY A 48 -6.10 1.56 -0.91
C GLY A 48 -6.77 0.19 -1.04
N GLU A 49 -8.11 0.16 -0.87
CA GLU A 49 -8.93 -1.04 -1.08
C GLU A 49 -9.33 -1.10 -2.56
N THR A 50 -9.02 -2.21 -3.23
CA THR A 50 -9.36 -2.43 -4.65
C THR A 50 -10.26 -3.64 -4.85
N GLU A 51 -10.57 -4.39 -3.79
CA GLU A 51 -11.59 -5.44 -3.82
C GLU A 51 -12.97 -4.82 -4.04
N THR A 52 -13.75 -5.37 -4.98
CA THR A 52 -15.09 -4.89 -5.31
C THR A 52 -16.05 -6.08 -5.47
N PRO A 53 -17.24 -6.06 -4.84
CA PRO A 53 -18.23 -7.10 -5.03
C PRO A 53 -18.82 -7.06 -6.45
N VAL A 54 -19.24 -8.20 -6.98
CA VAL A 54 -19.78 -8.32 -8.34
C VAL A 54 -20.97 -7.37 -8.59
N SER A 55 -21.79 -7.12 -7.58
CA SER A 55 -22.93 -6.19 -7.64
C SER A 55 -22.53 -4.75 -7.97
N GLU A 56 -21.31 -4.34 -7.60
CA GLU A 56 -20.81 -2.98 -7.77
C GLU A 56 -19.80 -2.87 -8.93
N PHE A 57 -19.47 -3.98 -9.58
CA PHE A 57 -18.40 -4.04 -10.58
C PHE A 57 -18.60 -3.06 -11.74
N SER A 58 -19.81 -2.97 -12.30
CA SER A 58 -20.09 -2.05 -13.41
C SER A 58 -19.88 -0.58 -13.02
N GLN A 59 -20.27 -0.21 -11.79
CA GLN A 59 -20.06 1.14 -11.27
C GLN A 59 -18.58 1.41 -11.01
N TYR A 60 -17.86 0.43 -10.45
CA TYR A 60 -16.41 0.53 -10.23
C TYR A 60 -15.65 0.75 -11.54
N VAL A 61 -15.98 0.01 -12.60
CA VAL A 61 -15.36 0.17 -13.93
C VAL A 61 -15.64 1.55 -14.52
N GLN A 62 -16.85 2.09 -14.34
CA GLN A 62 -17.15 3.47 -14.76
C GLN A 62 -16.28 4.47 -14.00
N ASN A 63 -16.18 4.33 -12.67
CA ASN A 63 -15.36 5.21 -11.83
C ASN A 63 -13.86 5.14 -12.19
N LEU A 64 -13.36 3.98 -12.61
CA LEU A 64 -11.97 3.81 -13.05
C LEU A 64 -11.61 4.71 -14.24
N GLN A 65 -12.58 4.99 -15.12
CA GLN A 65 -12.39 5.73 -16.37
C GLN A 65 -12.67 7.23 -16.24
N VAL A 66 -13.26 7.68 -15.12
CA VAL A 66 -13.52 9.10 -14.89
C VAL A 66 -12.19 9.85 -14.78
N ILE A 67 -12.03 10.86 -15.64
CA ILE A 67 -10.93 11.81 -15.58
C ILE A 67 -11.44 13.02 -14.83
N ASP A 68 -10.85 13.31 -13.67
CA ASP A 68 -11.23 14.48 -12.89
C ASP A 68 -10.49 15.72 -13.42
N GLN A 69 -11.22 16.83 -13.53
CA GLN A 69 -10.68 18.13 -13.97
C GLN A 69 -10.65 19.10 -12.79
N GLU A 70 -9.92 18.76 -11.72
CA GLU A 70 -9.66 19.71 -10.65
C GLU A 70 -8.60 20.74 -11.08
N ASN A 71 -8.97 22.03 -11.07
CA ASN A 71 -8.06 23.16 -11.20
C ASN A 71 -7.21 23.21 -12.49
N GLN A 72 -7.82 22.95 -13.66
CA GLN A 72 -7.16 22.96 -14.99
C GLN A 72 -6.01 21.95 -15.15
N LYS A 73 -5.77 21.08 -14.17
CA LYS A 73 -4.80 20.00 -14.25
C LYS A 73 -5.55 18.72 -14.55
N VAL A 74 -5.24 18.09 -15.68
CA VAL A 74 -5.77 16.75 -15.98
C VAL A 74 -5.24 15.80 -14.91
N VAL A 75 -6.12 15.36 -14.01
CA VAL A 75 -5.79 14.32 -13.03
C VAL A 75 -5.86 12.99 -13.78
N LEU A 76 -4.82 12.16 -13.64
CA LEU A 76 -4.82 10.82 -14.21
C LEU A 76 -6.05 10.06 -13.72
N SER A 77 -6.66 9.29 -14.60
CA SER A 77 -7.78 8.42 -14.22
C SER A 77 -7.35 7.47 -13.09
N LEU A 78 -8.31 7.03 -12.27
CA LEU A 78 -8.02 6.04 -11.22
C LEU A 78 -7.40 4.77 -11.82
N LEU A 79 -7.82 4.39 -13.04
CA LEU A 79 -7.22 3.31 -13.81
C LEU A 79 -5.73 3.52 -14.06
N GLU A 80 -5.32 4.70 -14.53
CA GLU A 80 -3.90 5.00 -14.79
C GLU A 80 -3.08 5.01 -13.50
N LYS A 81 -3.65 5.49 -12.39
CA LYS A 81 -3.00 5.44 -11.08
C LYS A 81 -2.74 4.00 -10.66
N GLN A 82 -3.77 3.14 -10.71
CA GLN A 82 -3.65 1.72 -10.35
C GLN A 82 -2.67 0.99 -11.29
N PHE A 83 -2.74 1.25 -12.59
CA PHE A 83 -1.81 0.66 -13.57
C PHE A 83 -0.36 1.01 -13.27
N LYS A 84 -0.07 2.25 -12.88
CA LYS A 84 1.29 2.68 -12.48
C LYS A 84 1.77 2.00 -11.21
N LEU A 85 0.91 1.76 -10.24
CA LEU A 85 1.30 1.04 -9.01
C LEU A 85 1.73 -0.39 -9.35
N VAL A 86 0.97 -1.09 -10.20
CA VAL A 86 1.27 -2.47 -10.60
C VAL A 86 2.53 -2.56 -11.47
N THR A 87 2.73 -1.60 -12.38
CA THR A 87 3.84 -1.62 -13.35
C THR A 87 5.10 -0.90 -12.87
N GLY A 88 5.02 -0.13 -11.79
CA GLY A 88 6.13 0.65 -11.24
C GLY A 88 7.15 -0.19 -10.45
N PHE A 89 6.78 -1.39 -10.03
CA PHE A 89 7.66 -2.23 -9.24
C PHE A 89 8.90 -2.67 -10.04
N LYS A 90 10.08 -2.49 -9.44
CA LYS A 90 11.34 -3.04 -9.92
C LYS A 90 11.96 -3.85 -8.79
N ALA A 91 12.24 -5.12 -9.06
CA ALA A 91 12.93 -5.97 -8.11
C ALA A 91 14.30 -5.36 -7.78
N LYS A 92 14.66 -5.32 -6.48
CA LYS A 92 16.02 -4.96 -6.05
C LYS A 92 17.01 -5.99 -6.58
N ASP A 93 18.24 -5.57 -6.88
CA ASP A 93 19.27 -6.40 -7.54
C ASP A 93 19.45 -7.80 -6.93
N PHE A 94 19.35 -7.92 -5.60
CA PHE A 94 19.44 -9.19 -4.87
C PHE A 94 18.37 -10.22 -5.27
N GLY A 95 17.18 -9.79 -5.71
CA GLY A 95 16.11 -10.67 -6.19
C GLY A 95 16.38 -11.26 -7.58
N VAL A 96 17.18 -10.58 -8.40
CA VAL A 96 17.50 -11.00 -9.77
C VAL A 96 18.58 -12.09 -9.78
N VAL A 97 19.55 -11.99 -8.87
CA VAL A 97 20.67 -12.94 -8.78
C VAL A 97 20.19 -14.35 -8.34
N SER A 98 19.11 -14.42 -7.57
CA SER A 98 18.53 -15.71 -7.13
C SER A 98 17.65 -16.36 -8.20
N ALA A 99 17.10 -15.58 -9.13
CA ALA A 99 16.26 -16.08 -10.23
C ALA A 99 17.06 -16.47 -11.49
N THR A 100 18.33 -16.09 -11.56
CA THR A 100 19.24 -16.34 -12.69
C THR A 100 20.25 -17.47 -12.44
N LYS A 101 20.14 -18.16 -11.30
CA LYS A 101 20.81 -19.43 -11.01
C LYS A 101 19.84 -20.59 -11.17
#